data_AF-A0A8J4VL22-F1
#
_entry.id   AF-A0A8J4VL22-F1
#
_cell.length_a   1.000
_cell.length_b   1.000
_cell.length_c   1.000
_cell.angle_alpha   90.00
_cell.angle_beta   90.00
_cell.angle_gamma   90.00
#
_symmetry.space_group_name_H-M   'P 1'
#
loop_
_entity.id
_entity.type
_entity.pdbx_description
1 polymer ?
#
loop_
_entity_poly.entity_id
_entity_poly.type
_entity_poly.pdbx_seq_one_letter_code
_entity_poly.pdbx_strand_id
1 'polypeptide(L)'
;MCTVNFWLLFIAMVCGMGSTQALLNNLSQIGQSLNYTIVEVNNLVSLWSIWNCLGRVGVGYLSDYLLHTRGLARPLLMAITLATIGIGNIVIASGFPGTLYVGSIIMGICDGSQWSLMPTITSDLFGVRHMGTIFNTIGIACSLGSYIFSVRVIGYIYDKEAGGEDHSCFDAQCFMSSFFIMASLAFLGFLFVVALFQRTKSFYMLRRLKHSLK
;
A
#
# COMPACT_ATOMS: atom_id res chain seq x y z
N MET A 1 -5.98 18.62 9.63
CA MET A 1 -6.12 18.77 8.16
C MET A 1 -5.26 19.91 7.63
N CYS A 2 -5.16 21.06 8.29
CA CYS A 2 -4.30 22.18 7.84
C CYS A 2 -2.79 22.01 8.12
N THR A 3 -2.32 20.79 8.45
CA THR A 3 -0.90 20.56 8.79
C THR A 3 -0.20 19.84 7.65
N VAL A 4 1.08 20.17 7.42
CA VAL A 4 1.91 19.51 6.41
C VAL A 4 1.97 18.00 6.65
N ASN A 5 2.08 17.57 7.91
CA ASN A 5 2.13 16.15 8.28
C ASN A 5 0.87 15.38 7.84
N PHE A 6 -0.30 16.04 7.86
CA PHE A 6 -1.55 15.42 7.40
C PHE A 6 -1.50 15.14 5.89
N TRP A 7 -1.08 16.11 5.09
CA TRP A 7 -1.00 15.95 3.64
C TRP A 7 0.09 14.98 3.21
N LEU A 8 1.24 14.96 3.90
CA LEU A 8 2.28 13.95 3.68
C LEU A 8 1.75 12.53 3.92
N LEU A 9 1.02 12.32 5.02
CA LEU A 9 0.40 11.03 5.32
C LEU A 9 -0.71 10.69 4.31
N PHE A 10 -1.56 11.66 3.97
CA PHE A 10 -2.66 11.48 3.02
C PHE A 10 -2.15 11.04 1.65
N ILE A 11 -1.17 11.74 1.08
CA ILE A 11 -0.60 11.41 -0.23
C ILE A 11 0.09 10.03 -0.18
N ALA A 12 0.82 9.73 0.89
CA ALA A 12 1.41 8.41 1.08
C ALA A 12 0.37 7.29 1.10
N MET A 13 -0.80 7.51 1.72
CA MET A 13 -1.90 6.53 1.73
C MET A 13 -2.57 6.39 0.36
N VAL A 14 -2.69 7.47 -0.42
CA VAL A 14 -3.15 7.39 -1.82
C VAL A 14 -2.22 6.47 -2.62
N CYS A 15 -0.91 6.69 -2.54
CA CYS A 15 0.08 5.90 -3.28
C CYS A 15 0.16 4.45 -2.81
N GLY A 16 0.14 4.22 -1.49
CA GLY A 16 0.27 2.89 -0.90
C GLY A 16 -1.01 2.07 -1.00
N MET A 17 -2.03 2.46 -0.22
CA MET A 17 -3.27 1.69 -0.08
C MET A 17 -4.05 1.69 -1.39
N GLY A 18 -3.98 2.80 -2.14
CA GLY A 18 -4.57 2.86 -3.46
C GLY A 18 -3.97 1.82 -4.42
N SER A 19 -2.64 1.63 -4.41
CA SER A 19 -1.96 0.70 -5.32
C SER A 19 -2.29 -0.76 -4.98
N THR A 20 -2.24 -1.11 -3.69
CA THR A 20 -2.61 -2.47 -3.24
C THR A 20 -4.09 -2.77 -3.52
N GLN A 21 -4.99 -1.82 -3.24
CA GLN A 21 -6.41 -2.01 -3.49
C GLN A 21 -6.72 -2.08 -4.99
N ALA A 22 -6.04 -1.30 -5.83
CA ALA A 22 -6.22 -1.36 -7.27
C ALA A 22 -5.81 -2.72 -7.85
N LEU A 23 -4.71 -3.28 -7.39
CA LEU A 23 -4.32 -4.64 -7.75
C LEU A 23 -5.39 -5.66 -7.34
N LEU A 24 -5.88 -5.58 -6.11
CA LEU A 24 -6.91 -6.51 -5.61
C LEU A 24 -8.22 -6.41 -6.42
N ASN A 25 -8.67 -5.19 -6.75
CA ASN A 25 -9.89 -4.97 -7.50
C ASN A 25 -9.81 -5.50 -8.94
N ASN A 26 -8.63 -5.44 -9.56
CA ASN A 26 -8.42 -5.86 -10.96
C ASN A 26 -7.80 -7.26 -11.05
N LEU A 27 -7.63 -7.97 -9.93
CA LEU A 27 -6.91 -9.25 -9.89
C LEU A 27 -7.52 -10.30 -10.81
N SER A 28 -8.85 -10.31 -10.94
CA SER A 28 -9.55 -11.22 -11.87
C SER A 28 -9.23 -10.92 -13.33
N GLN A 29 -9.24 -9.64 -13.72
CA GLN A 29 -8.93 -9.22 -15.09
C GLN A 29 -7.47 -9.51 -15.44
N ILE A 30 -6.55 -9.20 -14.51
CA ILE A 30 -5.12 -9.47 -14.67
C ILE A 30 -4.87 -10.98 -14.75
N GLY A 31 -5.50 -11.78 -13.88
CA GLY A 31 -5.38 -13.24 -13.92
C GLY A 31 -5.86 -13.83 -15.26
N GLN A 32 -7.01 -13.40 -15.76
CA GLN A 32 -7.55 -13.86 -17.04
C GLN A 32 -6.62 -13.54 -18.22
N SER A 33 -6.04 -12.33 -18.27
CA SER A 33 -5.07 -11.96 -19.32
C SER A 33 -3.78 -12.80 -19.33
N LEU A 34 -3.43 -13.37 -18.16
CA LEU A 34 -2.25 -14.22 -17.96
C LEU A 34 -2.60 -15.71 -18.04
N ASN A 35 -3.77 -16.05 -18.56
CA ASN A 35 -4.29 -17.42 -18.71
C ASN A 35 -4.47 -18.18 -17.38
N TYR A 36 -4.70 -17.47 -16.26
CA TYR A 36 -5.09 -18.10 -15.00
C TYR A 36 -6.57 -18.51 -15.04
N THR A 37 -6.85 -19.68 -14.51
CA THR A 37 -8.23 -20.15 -14.30
C THR A 37 -8.91 -19.37 -13.18
N ILE A 38 -10.24 -19.37 -13.17
CA ILE A 38 -11.05 -18.74 -12.11
C ILE A 38 -10.70 -19.33 -10.73
N VAL A 39 -10.41 -20.64 -10.67
CA VAL A 39 -10.01 -21.33 -9.43
C VAL A 39 -8.68 -20.78 -8.92
N GLU A 40 -7.70 -20.57 -9.79
CA GLU A 40 -6.40 -20.01 -9.40
C GLU A 40 -6.53 -18.55 -8.94
N VAL A 41 -7.33 -17.74 -9.64
CA VAL A 41 -7.63 -16.36 -9.20
C VAL A 41 -8.27 -16.34 -7.81
N ASN A 42 -9.23 -17.22 -7.54
CA ASN A 42 -9.85 -17.33 -6.22
C ASN A 42 -8.83 -17.75 -5.14
N ASN A 43 -7.87 -18.61 -5.49
CA ASN A 43 -6.76 -18.96 -4.60
C ASN A 43 -5.86 -17.75 -4.31
N LEU A 44 -5.59 -16.88 -5.30
CA LEU A 44 -4.84 -15.64 -5.10
C LEU A 44 -5.56 -14.67 -4.13
N VAL A 45 -6.87 -14.50 -4.27
CA VAL A 45 -7.68 -13.67 -3.35
C VAL A 45 -7.67 -14.25 -1.92
N SER A 46 -7.73 -15.58 -1.81
CA SER A 46 -7.64 -16.28 -0.53
C SER A 46 -6.27 -16.08 0.12
N LEU A 47 -5.20 -16.22 -0.65
CA LEU A 47 -3.83 -15.94 -0.20
C LEU A 47 -3.70 -14.49 0.26
N TRP A 48 -4.19 -13.53 -0.54
CA TRP A 48 -4.19 -12.12 -0.16
C TRP A 48 -4.81 -11.92 1.21
N SER A 49 -5.97 -12.53 1.46
CA SER A 49 -6.70 -12.40 2.74
C SER A 49 -5.91 -12.95 3.93
N ILE A 50 -5.27 -14.11 3.78
CA ILE A 50 -4.41 -14.72 4.80
C ILE A 50 -3.24 -13.79 5.12
N TRP A 51 -2.52 -13.35 4.10
CA TRP A 51 -1.34 -12.51 4.25
C TRP A 51 -1.67 -11.09 4.71
N ASN A 52 -2.86 -10.58 4.39
CA ASN A 52 -3.40 -9.34 4.94
C ASN A 52 -3.62 -9.42 6.45
N CYS A 53 -4.24 -10.51 6.91
CA CYS A 53 -4.44 -10.76 8.33
C CYS A 53 -3.09 -10.83 9.07
N LEU A 54 -2.14 -11.62 8.54
CA LEU A 54 -0.80 -11.73 9.11
C LEU A 54 -0.03 -10.41 9.09
N GLY A 55 -0.14 -9.62 8.03
CA GLY A 55 0.45 -8.28 7.94
C GLY A 55 -0.11 -7.32 8.98
N ARG A 56 -1.44 -7.30 9.18
CA ARG A 56 -2.11 -6.47 10.19
C ARG A 56 -1.62 -6.77 11.61
N VAL A 57 -1.64 -8.05 11.97
CA VAL A 57 -1.26 -8.50 13.31
C VAL A 57 0.25 -8.37 13.51
N GLY A 58 1.04 -8.87 12.57
CA GLY A 58 2.49 -8.89 12.66
C GLY A 58 3.10 -7.49 12.69
N VAL A 59 2.76 -6.63 11.72
CA VAL A 59 3.31 -5.26 11.68
C VAL A 59 2.70 -4.36 12.74
N GLY A 60 1.43 -4.58 13.12
CA GLY A 60 0.83 -3.92 14.27
C GLY A 60 1.63 -4.16 15.54
N TYR A 61 1.81 -5.43 15.90
CA TYR A 61 2.60 -5.85 17.06
C TYR A 61 4.05 -5.36 16.98
N LEU A 62 4.70 -5.53 15.82
CA LEU A 62 6.07 -5.05 15.60
C LEU A 62 6.18 -3.53 15.79
N SER A 63 5.17 -2.77 15.37
CA SER A 63 5.17 -1.31 15.50
C SER A 63 5.07 -0.86 16.96
N ASP A 64 4.28 -1.55 17.78
CA ASP A 64 4.22 -1.29 19.23
C ASP A 64 5.52 -1.71 19.91
N TYR A 65 6.00 -2.91 19.61
CA TYR A 65 7.24 -3.44 20.16
C TYR A 65 8.44 -2.51 19.89
N LEU A 66 8.62 -2.06 18.64
CA LEU A 66 9.73 -1.17 18.27
C LEU A 66 9.58 0.24 18.85
N LEU A 67 8.35 0.73 19.01
CA LEU A 67 8.09 1.99 19.69
C LEU A 67 8.48 1.92 21.17
N HIS A 68 8.09 0.85 21.88
CA HIS A 68 8.39 0.69 23.30
C HIS A 68 9.85 0.36 23.60
N THR A 69 10.48 -0.51 22.80
CA THR A 69 11.85 -0.97 23.06
C THR A 69 12.91 -0.02 22.50
N ARG A 70 12.74 0.43 21.25
CA ARG A 70 13.75 1.21 20.52
C ARG A 70 13.39 2.69 20.36
N GLY A 71 12.15 3.08 20.67
CA GLY A 71 11.64 4.42 20.40
C GLY A 71 11.60 4.75 18.91
N LEU A 72 11.53 3.73 18.05
CA LEU A 72 11.48 3.95 16.60
C LEU A 72 10.13 4.55 16.21
N ALA A 73 10.16 5.57 15.37
CA ALA A 73 8.95 6.20 14.89
C ALA A 73 8.22 5.26 13.91
N ARG A 74 6.94 5.03 14.15
CA ARG A 74 6.06 4.20 13.29
C ARG A 74 6.07 4.58 11.80
N PRO A 75 6.24 5.86 11.41
CA PRO A 75 6.44 6.23 10.00
C PRO A 75 7.60 5.50 9.30
N LEU A 76 8.63 5.04 10.03
CA LEU A 76 9.70 4.23 9.44
C LEU A 76 9.18 2.89 8.91
N LEU A 77 8.32 2.21 9.67
CA LEU A 77 7.70 0.96 9.22
C LEU A 77 6.79 1.20 8.01
N MET A 78 6.08 2.32 8.00
CA MET A 78 5.27 2.73 6.85
C MET A 78 6.13 3.00 5.60
N ALA A 79 7.34 3.55 5.77
CA ALA A 79 8.27 3.71 4.65
C ALA A 79 8.73 2.35 4.12
N ILE A 80 9.08 1.42 5.02
CA ILE A 80 9.48 0.05 4.63
C ILE A 80 8.34 -0.64 3.87
N THR A 81 7.09 -0.54 4.33
CA THR A 81 5.95 -1.15 3.63
C THR A 81 5.73 -0.53 2.24
N LEU A 82 5.85 0.79 2.08
CA LEU A 82 5.77 1.44 0.77
C LEU A 82 6.89 1.03 -0.19
N ALA A 83 8.12 0.89 0.31
CA ALA A 83 9.23 0.37 -0.49
C ALA A 83 8.93 -1.07 -0.96
N THR A 84 8.41 -1.91 -0.06
CA THR A 84 8.02 -3.29 -0.38
C THR A 84 6.84 -3.35 -1.37
N ILE A 85 5.89 -2.41 -1.31
CA ILE A 85 4.84 -2.26 -2.34
C ILE A 85 5.44 -1.94 -3.70
N GLY A 86 6.45 -1.05 -3.75
CA GLY A 86 7.19 -0.77 -4.98
C GLY A 86 7.84 -2.03 -5.56
N ILE A 87 8.50 -2.83 -4.71
CA ILE A 87 9.08 -4.12 -5.10
C ILE A 87 7.99 -5.08 -5.58
N GLY A 88 6.86 -5.19 -4.88
CA GLY A 88 5.73 -6.03 -5.28
C GLY A 88 5.18 -5.66 -6.66
N ASN A 89 5.07 -4.38 -6.96
CA ASN A 89 4.65 -3.91 -8.29
C ASN A 89 5.66 -4.31 -9.37
N ILE A 90 6.97 -4.18 -9.10
CA ILE A 90 8.03 -4.59 -10.05
C ILE A 90 8.04 -6.11 -10.26
N VAL A 91 7.82 -6.90 -9.20
CA VAL A 91 7.74 -8.36 -9.29
C VAL A 91 6.58 -8.77 -10.20
N ILE A 92 5.40 -8.14 -10.05
CA ILE A 92 4.26 -8.44 -10.92
C ILE A 92 4.50 -7.95 -12.35
N ALA A 93 5.17 -6.79 -12.52
CA ALA A 93 5.54 -6.27 -13.84
C ALA A 93 6.48 -7.21 -14.63
N SER A 94 7.26 -8.05 -13.94
CA SER A 94 8.24 -8.93 -14.59
C SER A 94 7.60 -10.06 -15.43
N GLY A 95 6.32 -10.37 -15.20
CA GLY A 95 5.56 -11.27 -16.08
C GLY A 95 5.96 -12.74 -16.06
N PHE A 96 6.89 -13.17 -15.19
CA PHE A 96 7.26 -14.58 -15.07
C PHE A 96 6.10 -15.43 -14.52
N PRO A 97 6.02 -16.73 -14.86
CA PRO A 97 5.04 -17.64 -14.29
C PRO A 97 5.12 -17.64 -12.76
N GLY A 98 3.98 -17.47 -12.09
CA GLY A 98 3.93 -17.46 -10.62
C GLY A 98 4.23 -16.11 -9.95
N THR A 99 4.56 -15.07 -10.70
CA THR A 99 4.75 -13.70 -10.15
C THR A 99 3.50 -13.15 -9.49
N LEU A 100 2.31 -13.51 -10.00
CA LEU A 100 1.04 -13.16 -9.36
C LEU A 100 0.88 -13.79 -7.97
N TYR A 101 1.31 -15.03 -7.76
CA TYR A 101 1.28 -15.66 -6.44
C TYR A 101 2.19 -14.92 -5.46
N VAL A 102 3.44 -14.68 -5.85
CA VAL A 102 4.41 -13.93 -5.03
C VAL A 102 3.91 -12.50 -4.77
N GLY A 103 3.36 -11.87 -5.80
CA GLY A 103 2.77 -10.53 -5.75
C GLY A 103 1.62 -10.45 -4.75
N SER A 104 0.66 -11.37 -4.80
CA SER A 104 -0.48 -11.42 -3.86
C SER A 104 -0.04 -11.58 -2.41
N ILE A 105 1.02 -12.36 -2.15
CA ILE A 105 1.59 -12.53 -0.81
C ILE A 105 2.20 -11.20 -0.32
N ILE A 106 3.10 -10.63 -1.12
CA ILE A 106 3.82 -9.38 -0.76
C ILE A 106 2.82 -8.24 -0.56
N MET A 107 1.91 -8.06 -1.51
CA MET A 107 0.92 -6.99 -1.48
C MET A 107 -0.12 -7.19 -0.39
N GLY A 108 -0.53 -8.44 -0.12
CA GLY A 108 -1.39 -8.78 1.01
C GLY A 108 -0.79 -8.35 2.34
N ILE A 109 0.48 -8.73 2.62
CA ILE A 109 1.21 -8.30 3.83
C ILE A 109 1.25 -6.79 3.92
N CYS A 110 1.62 -6.10 2.84
CA CYS A 110 1.77 -4.66 2.83
C CYS A 110 0.44 -3.93 3.05
N ASP A 111 -0.62 -4.35 2.38
CA ASP A 111 -1.97 -3.80 2.55
C ASP A 111 -2.42 -3.93 4.01
N GLY A 112 -2.25 -5.12 4.58
CA GLY A 112 -2.57 -5.36 5.98
C GLY A 112 -1.77 -4.48 6.93
N SER A 113 -0.48 -4.33 6.65
CA SER A 113 0.41 -3.46 7.41
C SER A 113 -0.05 -2.00 7.39
N GLN A 114 -0.48 -1.48 6.23
CA GLN A 114 -0.95 -0.10 6.10
C GLN A 114 -2.26 0.13 6.86
N TRP A 115 -3.19 -0.83 6.82
CA TRP A 115 -4.43 -0.77 7.61
C TRP A 115 -4.20 -0.71 9.13
N SER A 116 -3.10 -1.30 9.61
CA SER A 116 -2.71 -1.26 11.04
C SER A 116 -1.92 0.01 11.39
N LEU A 117 -0.99 0.42 10.53
CA LEU A 117 -0.13 1.58 10.75
C LEU A 117 -0.88 2.91 10.61
N MET A 118 -1.81 3.04 9.67
CA MET A 118 -2.53 4.28 9.40
C MET A 118 -3.28 4.84 10.62
N PRO A 119 -4.17 4.10 11.32
CA PRO A 119 -4.84 4.61 12.52
C PRO A 119 -3.87 4.93 13.64
N THR A 120 -2.80 4.15 13.77
CA THR A 120 -1.85 4.27 14.87
C THR A 120 -0.91 5.47 14.70
N ILE A 121 -0.45 5.73 13.47
CA ILE A 121 0.30 6.96 13.14
C ILE A 121 -0.63 8.18 13.30
N THR A 122 -1.89 8.06 12.89
CA THR A 122 -2.87 9.15 13.00
C THR A 122 -3.11 9.53 14.47
N SER A 123 -3.30 8.56 15.35
CA SER A 123 -3.49 8.81 16.78
C SER A 123 -2.24 9.38 17.45
N ASP A 124 -1.05 8.93 17.03
CA ASP A 124 0.23 9.45 17.53
C ASP A 124 0.48 10.91 17.13
N LEU A 125 0.15 11.29 15.89
CA LEU A 125 0.45 12.62 15.35
C LEU A 125 -0.61 13.68 15.67
N PHE A 126 -1.89 13.30 15.68
CA PHE A 126 -3.01 14.24 15.79
C PHE A 126 -3.80 14.07 17.09
N GLY A 127 -3.50 13.05 17.89
CA GLY A 127 -4.23 12.73 19.11
C GLY A 127 -5.59 12.09 18.86
N VAL A 128 -6.25 11.72 19.96
CA VAL A 128 -7.50 10.94 19.92
C VAL A 128 -8.78 11.78 19.84
N ARG A 129 -8.71 13.08 20.17
CA ARG A 129 -9.89 13.95 20.34
C ARG A 129 -10.78 14.05 19.08
N HIS A 130 -10.17 14.07 17.90
CA HIS A 130 -10.86 14.10 16.61
C HIS A 130 -10.46 12.93 15.70
N MET A 131 -10.07 11.80 16.29
CA MET A 131 -9.53 10.65 15.56
C MET A 131 -10.50 10.12 14.52
N GLY A 132 -11.80 10.00 14.84
CA GLY A 132 -12.80 9.50 13.91
C GLY A 132 -12.87 10.32 12.61
N THR A 133 -12.90 11.65 12.71
CA THR A 133 -12.92 12.53 11.53
C THR A 133 -11.64 12.40 10.72
N ILE A 134 -10.47 12.48 11.37
CA ILE A 134 -9.16 12.45 10.67
C ILE A 134 -8.95 11.09 10.00
N PHE A 135 -9.25 9.99 10.70
CA PHE A 135 -9.16 8.62 10.17
C PHE A 135 -10.02 8.46 8.92
N ASN A 136 -11.29 8.86 8.97
CA ASN A 136 -12.17 8.74 7.81
C ASN A 136 -11.74 9.63 6.64
N THR A 137 -11.24 10.85 6.92
CA THR A 137 -10.69 11.71 5.87
C THR A 137 -9.47 11.07 5.21
N ILE A 138 -8.56 10.46 5.97
CA ILE A 138 -7.44 9.71 5.40
C ILE A 138 -7.95 8.47 4.66
N GLY A 139 -9.01 7.82 5.13
CA GLY A 139 -9.65 6.70 4.43
C GLY A 139 -10.11 7.03 3.01
N ILE A 140 -10.52 8.28 2.74
CA ILE A 140 -10.84 8.75 1.39
C ILE A 140 -9.63 8.62 0.45
N ALA A 141 -8.40 8.71 0.97
CA ALA A 141 -7.19 8.50 0.18
C ALA A 141 -7.15 7.12 -0.49
N CYS A 142 -7.61 6.08 0.22
CA CYS A 142 -7.68 4.72 -0.32
C CYS A 142 -8.67 4.64 -1.47
N SER A 143 -9.90 5.15 -1.30
CA SER A 143 -10.91 5.18 -2.37
C SER A 143 -10.44 5.98 -3.58
N LEU A 144 -9.83 7.15 -3.34
CA LEU A 144 -9.29 8.01 -4.39
C LEU A 144 -8.16 7.32 -5.16
N GLY A 145 -7.17 6.76 -4.45
CA GLY A 145 -6.04 6.05 -5.06
C GLY A 145 -6.48 4.80 -5.80
N SER A 146 -7.36 4.00 -5.20
CA SER A 146 -7.95 2.82 -5.83
C SER A 146 -8.67 3.18 -7.12
N TYR A 147 -9.48 4.25 -7.14
CA TYR A 147 -10.15 4.68 -8.36
C TYR A 147 -9.16 5.12 -9.44
N ILE A 148 -8.19 5.98 -9.09
CA ILE A 148 -7.20 6.49 -10.05
C ILE A 148 -6.40 5.31 -10.64
N PHE A 149 -5.89 4.41 -9.80
CA PHE A 149 -5.03 3.33 -10.28
C PHE A 149 -5.82 2.22 -10.96
N SER A 150 -7.01 1.87 -10.48
CA SER A 150 -7.84 0.84 -11.12
C SER A 150 -8.37 1.31 -12.47
N VAL A 151 -8.98 2.49 -12.52
CA VAL A 151 -9.73 2.94 -13.71
C VAL A 151 -8.80 3.67 -14.68
N ARG A 152 -7.98 4.62 -14.20
CA ARG A 152 -7.17 5.48 -15.08
C ARG A 152 -5.81 4.91 -15.42
N VAL A 153 -5.23 4.07 -14.57
CA VAL A 153 -3.94 3.44 -14.86
C VAL A 153 -4.18 2.06 -15.47
N ILE A 154 -4.71 1.11 -14.70
CA ILE A 154 -4.89 -0.27 -15.14
C ILE A 154 -5.90 -0.36 -16.29
N GLY A 155 -7.13 0.13 -16.10
CA GLY A 155 -8.20 0.04 -17.10
C GLY A 155 -7.87 0.76 -18.41
N TYR A 156 -7.50 2.04 -18.35
CA TYR A 156 -7.18 2.82 -19.56
C TYR A 156 -5.99 2.26 -20.35
N ILE A 157 -4.93 1.81 -19.67
CA ILE A 157 -3.78 1.21 -20.36
C ILE A 157 -4.18 -0.13 -20.96
N TYR A 158 -4.93 -0.96 -20.24
CA TYR A 158 -5.44 -2.22 -20.77
C TYR A 158 -6.30 -2.01 -22.02
N ASP A 159 -7.27 -1.10 -21.98
CA ASP A 159 -8.16 -0.83 -23.11
C ASP A 159 -7.38 -0.29 -24.33
N LYS A 160 -6.31 0.48 -24.08
CA LYS A 160 -5.45 0.99 -25.15
C LYS A 160 -4.66 -0.13 -25.82
N GLU A 161 -4.11 -1.06 -25.06
CA GLU A 161 -3.38 -2.22 -25.60
C GLU A 161 -4.33 -3.26 -26.22
N ALA A 162 -5.56 -3.36 -25.71
CA ALA A 162 -6.60 -4.25 -26.21
C ALA A 162 -7.29 -3.75 -27.49
N GLY A 163 -6.94 -2.57 -28.02
CA GLY A 163 -7.58 -1.93 -29.19
C GLY A 163 -7.38 -2.61 -30.56
N GLY A 164 -6.90 -3.86 -30.60
CA GLY A 164 -6.85 -4.71 -31.81
C GLY A 164 -8.19 -5.41 -32.10
N GLU A 165 -8.25 -6.24 -33.15
CA GLU A 165 -9.47 -6.90 -33.65
C GLU A 165 -10.23 -7.75 -32.59
N ASP A 166 -9.56 -8.22 -31.53
CA ASP A 166 -10.13 -9.12 -30.51
C ASP A 166 -10.51 -8.43 -29.17
N HIS A 167 -10.39 -7.10 -29.05
CA HIS A 167 -10.73 -6.33 -27.83
C HIS A 167 -10.12 -6.86 -26.51
N SER A 168 -9.07 -7.68 -26.59
CA SER A 168 -8.49 -8.41 -25.47
C SER A 168 -6.98 -8.41 -25.59
N CYS A 169 -6.29 -8.06 -24.50
CA CYS A 169 -4.83 -8.08 -24.43
C CYS A 169 -4.40 -9.28 -23.59
N PHE A 170 -3.59 -10.17 -24.18
CA PHE A 170 -3.03 -11.34 -23.52
C PHE A 170 -1.53 -11.11 -23.29
N ASP A 171 -0.99 -11.76 -22.25
CA ASP A 171 0.38 -11.65 -21.74
C ASP A 171 0.66 -10.49 -20.78
N ALA A 172 1.77 -10.63 -20.07
CA ALA A 172 2.23 -9.69 -19.05
C ALA A 172 2.55 -8.30 -19.60
N GLN A 173 2.80 -8.17 -20.90
CA GLN A 173 3.12 -6.91 -21.55
C GLN A 173 1.97 -5.89 -21.43
N CYS A 174 0.72 -6.37 -21.39
CA CYS A 174 -0.49 -5.55 -21.27
C CYS A 174 -0.54 -4.72 -19.98
N PHE A 175 0.03 -5.24 -18.88
CA PHE A 175 -0.03 -4.61 -17.57
C PHE A 175 1.32 -4.10 -17.06
N MET A 176 2.42 -4.48 -17.72
CA MET A 176 3.78 -4.11 -17.32
C MET A 176 3.93 -2.60 -17.13
N SER A 177 3.47 -1.79 -18.09
CA SER A 177 3.48 -0.33 -18.02
C SER A 177 2.69 0.21 -16.82
N SER A 178 1.51 -0.34 -16.55
CA SER A 178 0.67 0.03 -15.40
C SER A 178 1.39 -0.22 -14.07
N PHE A 179 2.03 -1.38 -13.93
CA PHE A 179 2.77 -1.74 -12.72
C PHE A 179 4.04 -0.90 -12.53
N PHE A 180 4.74 -0.50 -13.59
CA PHE A 180 5.87 0.44 -13.48
C PHE A 180 5.43 1.84 -13.03
N ILE A 181 4.29 2.32 -13.52
CA ILE A 181 3.69 3.58 -13.07
C ILE A 181 3.34 3.48 -11.57
N MET A 182 2.67 2.40 -11.17
CA MET A 182 2.34 2.18 -9.76
C MET A 182 3.57 2.04 -8.86
N ALA A 183 4.63 1.37 -9.33
CA ALA A 183 5.91 1.28 -8.61
C ALA A 183 6.55 2.66 -8.42
N SER A 184 6.52 3.51 -9.45
CA SER A 184 7.02 4.90 -9.39
C SER A 184 6.24 5.74 -8.40
N LEU A 185 4.91 5.60 -8.38
CA LEU A 185 4.04 6.28 -7.42
C LEU A 185 4.23 5.76 -5.99
N ALA A 186 4.45 4.47 -5.80
CA ALA A 186 4.79 3.89 -4.50
C ALA A 186 6.13 4.44 -3.98
N PHE A 187 7.12 4.63 -4.87
CA PHE A 187 8.39 5.27 -4.52
C PHE A 187 8.19 6.75 -4.12
N LEU A 188 7.34 7.50 -4.82
CA LEU A 188 6.97 8.86 -4.39
C LEU A 188 6.30 8.85 -3.00
N GLY A 189 5.37 7.92 -2.77
CA GLY A 189 4.77 7.70 -1.46
C GLY A 189 5.82 7.43 -0.37
N PHE A 190 6.81 6.58 -0.66
CA PHE A 190 7.94 6.32 0.22
C PHE A 190 8.70 7.61 0.58
N LEU A 191 9.01 8.46 -0.40
CA LEU A 191 9.69 9.74 -0.15
C LEU A 191 8.87 10.67 0.75
N PHE A 192 7.54 10.74 0.55
CA PHE A 192 6.66 11.53 1.42
C PHE A 192 6.64 11.01 2.86
N VAL A 193 6.66 9.68 3.06
CA VAL A 193 6.75 9.10 4.41
C VAL A 193 8.12 9.29 5.03
N VAL A 194 9.21 9.24 4.25
CA VAL A 194 10.55 9.58 4.74
C VAL A 194 10.60 11.04 5.19
N ALA A 195 10.01 11.97 4.43
CA ALA A 195 9.88 13.36 4.84
C ALA A 195 9.04 13.50 6.13
N LEU A 196 7.93 12.76 6.24
CA LEU A 196 7.12 12.71 7.46
C LEU A 196 7.93 12.17 8.65
N PHE A 197 8.71 11.11 8.46
CA PHE A 197 9.59 10.52 9.46
C PHE A 197 10.62 11.55 9.94
N GLN A 198 11.29 12.26 9.03
CA GLN A 198 12.26 13.29 9.39
C GLN A 198 11.64 14.42 10.23
N ARG A 199 10.44 14.88 9.84
CA ARG A 199 9.70 15.92 10.58
C ARG A 199 9.22 15.47 11.96
N THR A 200 8.91 14.19 12.12
CA THR A 200 8.34 13.63 13.35
C THR A 200 9.38 12.97 14.25
N LYS A 201 10.63 12.81 13.78
CA LYS A 201 11.73 12.17 14.52
C LYS A 201 11.97 12.83 15.88
N SER A 202 12.03 14.17 15.94
CA SER A 202 12.22 14.90 17.20
C SER A 202 11.06 14.69 18.17
N PHE A 203 9.82 14.60 17.67
CA PHE A 203 8.63 14.34 18.49
C PHE A 203 8.67 12.93 19.11
N TYR A 204 8.98 11.91 18.32
CA TYR A 204 9.11 10.53 18.81
C TYR A 204 10.27 10.36 19.81
N MET A 205 11.41 11.05 19.58
CA MET A 205 12.53 11.06 20.53
C MET A 205 12.17 11.71 21.87
N LEU A 206 11.46 12.84 21.87
CA LEU A 206 10.97 13.49 23.08
C LEU A 206 9.98 12.60 23.86
N ARG A 207 9.10 11.90 23.15
CA ARG A 207 8.13 10.97 23.77
C ARG A 207 8.82 9.79 24.44
N ARG A 208 9.90 9.26 23.84
CA ARG A 208 10.76 8.23 24.45
C ARG A 208 11.39 8.72 25.75
N LEU A 209 11.99 9.91 25.76
CA LEU A 209 12.62 10.48 26.95
C LEU A 209 11.64 10.62 28.12
N LYS A 210 10.42 11.08 27.83
CA LYS A 210 9.36 11.23 28.85
C LYS A 210 8.88 9.89 29.43
N HIS A 211 8.93 8.82 28.64
CA HIS A 211 8.58 7.47 29.10
C HIS A 211 9.73 6.77 29.85
N SER A 212 10.98 7.17 29.62
CA SER A 212 12.15 6.67 30.37
C SER A 212 12.34 7.35 31.72
N LEU A 213 11.69 8.49 31.95
CA LEU A 213 11.73 9.27 33.20
C LEU A 213 10.58 8.90 34.17
N LYS A 214 9.67 8.01 33.76
CA LYS A 214 8.57 7.47 34.56
C LYS A 214 8.88 6.03 34.92
#